data_AF-A0A8B8JHM8-F1
#
_entry.id   AF-A0A8B8JHM8-F1
#
_cell.length_a   1.000
_cell.length_b   1.000
_cell.length_c   1.000
_cell.angle_alpha   90.00
_cell.angle_beta   90.00
_cell.angle_gamma   90.00
#
_symmetry.space_group_name_H-M   'P 1'
#
loop_
_entity.id
_entity.type
_entity.pdbx_description
1 polymer ?
#
loop_
_entity_poly.entity_id
_entity_poly.type
_entity_poly.pdbx_seq_one_letter_code
_entity_poly.pdbx_strand_id
1 'polypeptide(L)'
;MGTESYTYMGRSLSELSINDDSSSSAFSDCNSDRSGEFATASSQTRRLLIACASENSDDFIRQLVADLHSSSVDDQKQAAMEIRLLAKNKPENRIKIAKAGAIKPLISLISSQDLQLQEYGVTAILNLSLCDENKELIASSGAIKPLVRALNTGTSTAKENAACSLLRLSQVEENKAAIGRYGAIPLLVNLLESGGIRGKKDASTALYSLCTVKENKMRAVKAGIMKVLVELMADFDSNMVDKSAYVVSVLVTVPEARAALVDEGGVPVLVEIVEVGTQRQKEIAVVILLQICEENVTYRTMVAREGAIPPLVALSQSGTNRAKQKTSPYAIPFTSTTLGAR
;
A
#
# COMPACT_ATOMS: atom_id res chain seq x y z
N MET A 1 -9.31 -31.39 -25.40
CA MET A 1 -8.42 -30.93 -26.48
C MET A 1 -7.57 -29.80 -25.90
N GLY A 2 -6.25 -29.95 -26.00
CA GLY A 2 -5.27 -29.40 -25.06
C GLY A 2 -5.16 -27.88 -25.04
N THR A 3 -4.92 -27.35 -23.84
CA THR A 3 -4.41 -25.99 -23.61
C THR A 3 -2.93 -25.97 -23.98
N GLU A 4 -2.60 -25.46 -25.15
CA GLU A 4 -1.20 -25.24 -25.55
C GLU A 4 -0.61 -24.12 -24.68
N SER A 5 0.32 -24.52 -23.81
CA SER A 5 1.24 -23.64 -23.10
C SER A 5 2.21 -23.04 -24.11
N TYR A 6 1.98 -21.79 -24.52
CA TYR A 6 2.97 -21.07 -25.34
C TYR A 6 4.15 -20.68 -24.48
N THR A 7 5.24 -21.43 -24.65
CA THR A 7 6.58 -21.10 -24.15
C THR A 7 7.37 -20.44 -25.27
N TYR A 8 7.77 -19.19 -25.08
CA TYR A 8 8.71 -18.51 -25.98
C TYR A 8 10.05 -18.36 -25.27
N MET A 9 11.13 -18.93 -25.85
CA MET A 9 12.48 -18.99 -25.27
C MET A 9 12.56 -19.68 -23.88
N GLY A 10 11.71 -20.67 -23.63
CA GLY A 10 11.91 -21.62 -22.52
C GLY A 10 11.81 -21.03 -21.10
N ARG A 11 11.19 -19.86 -20.90
CA ARG A 11 10.93 -19.28 -19.57
C ARG A 11 9.44 -19.07 -19.35
N SER A 12 8.95 -19.54 -18.20
CA SER A 12 7.61 -19.22 -17.70
C SER A 12 7.60 -17.80 -17.13
N LEU A 13 6.70 -16.94 -17.60
CA LEU A 13 6.56 -15.54 -17.13
C LEU A 13 6.13 -15.43 -15.65
N SER A 14 5.76 -16.53 -14.99
CA SER A 14 5.59 -16.58 -13.53
C SER A 14 6.86 -16.19 -12.76
N GLU A 15 8.04 -16.25 -13.39
CA GLU A 15 9.33 -15.82 -12.82
C GLU A 15 9.64 -14.32 -13.04
N LEU A 16 8.81 -13.59 -13.81
CA LEU A 16 8.99 -12.15 -14.06
C LEU A 16 8.28 -11.26 -13.03
N SER A 17 7.84 -11.84 -11.90
CA SER A 17 7.45 -11.09 -10.71
C SER A 17 8.51 -10.04 -10.41
N ILE A 18 8.09 -8.80 -10.18
CA ILE A 18 8.96 -7.72 -9.74
C ILE A 18 9.73 -8.24 -8.51
N ASN A 19 11.02 -8.56 -8.65
CA ASN A 19 11.86 -8.94 -7.52
C ASN A 19 11.59 -7.98 -6.36
N ASP A 20 11.33 -8.55 -5.19
CA ASP A 20 10.77 -7.88 -4.02
C ASP A 20 11.53 -6.59 -3.68
N ASP A 21 12.86 -6.57 -3.87
CA ASP A 21 13.76 -5.43 -3.63
C ASP A 21 13.35 -4.13 -4.34
N SER A 22 12.86 -4.21 -5.57
CA SER A 22 12.46 -3.03 -6.35
C SER A 22 11.04 -2.59 -6.06
N SER A 23 10.18 -3.39 -5.44
CA SER A 23 8.90 -2.91 -4.93
C SER A 23 9.06 -2.39 -3.49
N SER A 24 9.83 -3.12 -2.69
CA SER A 24 10.24 -2.80 -1.33
C SER A 24 10.86 -1.39 -1.24
N SER A 25 11.77 -1.03 -2.14
CA SER A 25 12.37 0.33 -2.18
C SER A 25 11.42 1.46 -2.58
N ALA A 26 10.20 1.21 -3.08
CA ALA A 26 9.22 2.28 -3.42
C ALA A 26 8.38 2.58 -2.19
N PHE A 27 8.19 1.55 -1.37
CA PHE A 27 7.30 1.55 -0.24
C PHE A 27 8.07 1.54 1.10
N SER A 28 9.41 1.55 1.08
CA SER A 28 10.28 1.53 2.25
C SER A 28 10.04 2.69 3.22
N ASP A 29 9.65 3.86 2.71
CA ASP A 29 9.46 5.08 3.51
C ASP A 29 8.22 5.04 4.43
N CYS A 30 7.26 4.15 4.15
CA CYS A 30 6.05 3.96 4.96
C CYS A 30 6.36 3.22 6.29
N ASN A 31 7.62 2.80 6.48
CA ASN A 31 8.12 2.25 7.75
C ASN A 31 8.64 3.34 8.71
N SER A 32 8.62 4.63 8.34
CA SER A 32 9.19 5.67 9.20
C SER A 32 8.21 6.17 10.27
N ASP A 33 8.68 6.03 11.51
CA ASP A 33 8.07 6.33 12.81
C ASP A 33 7.72 7.83 13.01
N ARG A 34 6.78 8.37 12.23
CA ARG A 34 6.40 9.80 12.30
C ARG A 34 4.94 10.02 12.67
N SER A 35 4.40 9.22 13.59
CA SER A 35 3.29 9.69 14.42
C SER A 35 3.75 10.98 15.10
N GLY A 36 3.03 12.08 14.85
CA GLY A 36 3.47 13.46 15.08
C GLY A 36 4.17 13.73 16.42
N GLU A 37 5.06 14.72 16.42
CA GLU A 37 5.61 15.32 17.64
C GLU A 37 4.46 15.89 18.47
N PHE A 38 4.20 15.31 19.63
CA PHE A 38 3.30 15.90 20.62
C PHE A 38 4.13 16.75 21.57
N ALA A 39 3.92 18.06 21.54
CA ALA A 39 4.38 18.94 22.60
C ALA A 39 3.53 18.69 23.85
N THR A 40 4.15 18.24 24.94
CA THR A 40 3.77 18.65 26.32
C THR A 40 4.79 18.13 27.32
N ALA A 41 5.44 19.08 28.00
CA ALA A 41 6.19 18.86 29.23
C ALA A 41 5.18 18.78 30.39
N SER A 42 4.88 17.58 30.90
CA SER A 42 4.13 17.39 32.15
C SER A 42 4.78 16.31 33.03
N SER A 43 4.40 16.25 34.31
CA SER A 43 4.87 15.24 35.26
C SER A 43 4.54 13.80 34.84
N GLN A 44 3.54 13.60 33.98
CA GLN A 44 3.19 12.31 33.37
C GLN A 44 4.23 11.85 32.35
N THR A 45 4.84 12.76 31.58
CA THR A 45 5.98 12.43 30.69
C THR A 45 7.13 11.84 31.49
N ARG A 46 7.34 12.27 32.74
CA ARG A 46 8.36 11.71 33.63
C ARG A 46 8.02 10.29 34.09
N ARG A 47 6.75 9.99 34.43
CA ARG A 47 6.31 8.61 34.73
C ARG A 47 6.44 7.69 33.52
N LEU A 48 6.08 8.18 32.33
CA LEU A 48 6.24 7.44 31.07
C LEU A 48 7.70 7.17 30.73
N LEU A 49 8.59 8.16 30.89
CA LEU A 49 10.03 8.00 30.71
C LEU A 49 10.61 6.98 31.69
N ILE A 50 10.16 7.00 32.95
CA ILE A 50 10.56 6.02 33.98
C ILE A 50 10.04 4.62 33.65
N ALA A 51 8.76 4.47 33.28
CA ALA A 51 8.18 3.18 32.89
C ALA A 51 8.82 2.62 31.60
N CYS A 52 9.14 3.49 30.64
CA CYS A 52 9.94 3.14 29.49
C CYS A 52 11.36 2.72 29.90
N ALA A 53 11.95 3.25 30.98
CA ALA A 53 13.32 2.92 31.40
C ALA A 53 13.42 1.73 32.39
N SER A 54 12.34 1.31 33.03
CA SER A 54 12.36 0.36 34.17
C SER A 54 11.95 -1.08 33.83
N GLU A 55 12.34 -2.01 34.71
CA GLU A 55 11.89 -3.42 34.73
C GLU A 55 10.40 -3.59 35.11
N ASN A 56 9.77 -2.58 35.73
CA ASN A 56 8.36 -2.61 36.18
C ASN A 56 7.34 -2.25 35.08
N SER A 57 7.69 -2.39 33.80
CA SER A 57 6.81 -2.05 32.68
C SER A 57 5.49 -2.84 32.70
N ASP A 58 5.53 -4.05 33.24
CA ASP A 58 4.44 -5.01 33.12
C ASP A 58 3.25 -4.67 34.02
N ASP A 59 3.49 -4.26 35.26
CA ASP A 59 2.45 -3.80 36.18
C ASP A 59 1.81 -2.50 35.69
N PHE A 60 2.62 -1.59 35.16
CA PHE A 60 2.12 -0.37 34.56
C PHE A 60 1.23 -0.65 33.34
N ILE A 61 1.66 -1.55 32.44
CA ILE A 61 0.84 -1.99 31.30
C ILE A 61 -0.49 -2.59 31.79
N ARG A 62 -0.48 -3.42 32.84
CA ARG A 62 -1.71 -4.00 33.40
C ARG A 62 -2.66 -2.92 33.93
N GLN A 63 -2.14 -1.92 34.63
CA GLN A 63 -2.94 -0.78 35.10
C GLN A 63 -3.57 -0.03 33.92
N LEU A 64 -2.79 0.29 32.88
CA LEU A 64 -3.32 0.97 31.69
C LEU A 64 -4.42 0.16 30.99
N VAL A 65 -4.28 -1.17 30.92
CA VAL A 65 -5.34 -2.03 30.37
C VAL A 65 -6.59 -2.02 31.23
N ALA A 66 -6.46 -1.93 32.57
CA ALA A 66 -7.61 -1.75 33.45
C ALA A 66 -8.29 -0.40 33.20
N ASP A 67 -7.52 0.67 33.05
CA ASP A 67 -8.02 2.04 32.84
C ASP A 67 -8.75 2.20 31.47
N LEU A 68 -8.41 1.39 30.46
CA LEU A 68 -9.19 1.31 29.20
C LEU A 68 -10.64 0.87 29.41
N HIS A 69 -10.97 0.22 30.52
CA HIS A 69 -12.33 -0.18 30.89
C HIS A 69 -13.02 0.80 31.84
N SER A 70 -12.37 1.92 32.20
CA SER A 70 -12.98 2.95 33.05
C SER A 70 -14.25 3.50 32.42
N SER A 71 -15.22 3.92 33.25
CA SER A 71 -16.39 4.67 32.79
C SER A 71 -16.07 6.12 32.40
N SER A 72 -14.90 6.62 32.80
CA SER A 72 -14.42 7.96 32.46
C SER A 72 -13.76 7.97 31.09
N VAL A 73 -14.28 8.79 30.18
CA VAL A 73 -13.68 8.99 28.85
C VAL A 73 -12.26 9.57 28.97
N ASP A 74 -12.01 10.41 29.97
CA ASP A 74 -10.68 11.00 30.17
C ASP A 74 -9.65 9.96 30.63
N ASP A 75 -10.05 9.01 31.49
CA ASP A 75 -9.19 7.90 31.89
C ASP A 75 -8.87 6.99 30.68
N GLN A 76 -9.88 6.69 29.87
CA GLN A 76 -9.69 5.91 28.63
C GLN A 76 -8.75 6.62 27.65
N LYS A 77 -8.91 7.95 27.47
CA LYS A 77 -8.03 8.76 26.63
C LYS A 77 -6.60 8.74 27.13
N GLN A 78 -6.41 8.91 28.44
CA GLN A 78 -5.09 8.87 29.06
C GLN A 78 -4.45 7.49 28.90
N ALA A 79 -5.17 6.42 29.20
CA ALA A 79 -4.68 5.05 29.05
C ALA A 79 -4.29 4.74 27.60
N ALA A 80 -5.16 5.07 26.64
CA ALA A 80 -4.88 4.87 25.22
C ALA A 80 -3.69 5.71 24.74
N MET A 81 -3.53 6.93 25.29
CA MET A 81 -2.35 7.76 25.02
C MET A 81 -1.06 7.11 25.48
N GLU A 82 -1.02 6.69 26.74
CA GLU A 82 0.17 6.11 27.35
C GLU A 82 0.54 4.80 26.67
N ILE A 83 -0.45 3.95 26.35
CA ILE A 83 -0.24 2.72 25.58
C ILE A 83 0.36 3.02 24.20
N ARG A 84 -0.12 4.04 23.47
CA ARG A 84 0.43 4.39 22.16
C ARG A 84 1.91 4.77 22.27
N LEU A 85 2.29 5.52 23.31
CA LEU A 85 3.65 5.97 23.55
C LEU A 85 4.57 4.80 23.95
N LEU A 86 4.11 3.92 24.84
CA LEU A 86 4.84 2.72 25.24
C LEU A 86 5.13 1.81 24.05
N ALA A 87 4.13 1.58 23.19
CA ALA A 87 4.26 0.75 21.98
C ALA A 87 5.15 1.38 20.90
N LYS A 88 5.18 2.72 20.81
CA LYS A 88 6.05 3.46 19.89
C LYS A 88 7.52 3.38 20.34
N ASN A 89 7.78 3.69 21.61
CA ASN A 89 9.14 3.90 22.10
C ASN A 89 9.95 2.60 22.28
N LYS A 90 9.29 1.48 22.57
CA LYS A 90 9.96 0.18 22.78
C LYS A 90 9.24 -0.94 22.04
N PRO A 91 9.87 -1.58 21.04
CA PRO A 91 9.27 -2.71 20.32
C PRO A 91 8.82 -3.86 21.25
N GLU A 92 9.59 -4.15 22.31
CA GLU A 92 9.27 -5.18 23.31
C GLU A 92 7.94 -4.92 24.04
N ASN A 93 7.53 -3.66 24.18
CA ASN A 93 6.25 -3.33 24.83
C ASN A 93 5.06 -3.75 23.95
N ARG A 94 5.22 -3.83 22.63
CA ARG A 94 4.12 -4.16 21.71
C ARG A 94 3.55 -5.54 22.03
N ILE A 95 4.41 -6.54 22.23
CA ILE A 95 3.98 -7.90 22.58
C ILE A 95 3.48 -7.98 24.03
N LYS A 96 4.09 -7.23 24.97
CA LYS A 96 3.65 -7.17 26.38
C LYS A 96 2.25 -6.59 26.53
N ILE A 97 1.98 -5.48 25.83
CA ILE A 97 0.66 -4.82 25.80
C ILE A 97 -0.40 -5.74 25.21
N ALA A 98 -0.09 -6.44 24.12
CA ALA A 98 -0.99 -7.42 23.54
C ALA A 98 -1.30 -8.58 24.51
N LYS A 99 -0.26 -9.17 25.12
CA LYS A 99 -0.39 -10.25 26.12
C LYS A 99 -1.15 -9.82 27.38
N ALA A 100 -1.08 -8.54 27.75
CA ALA A 100 -1.86 -7.98 28.85
C ALA A 100 -3.36 -7.81 28.53
N GLY A 101 -3.80 -8.07 27.29
CA GLY A 101 -5.21 -8.04 26.90
C GLY A 101 -5.70 -6.70 26.34
N ALA A 102 -4.80 -5.78 25.98
CA ALA A 102 -5.17 -4.43 25.53
C ALA A 102 -5.93 -4.40 24.18
N ILE A 103 -5.79 -5.41 23.33
CA ILE A 103 -6.26 -5.36 21.93
C ILE A 103 -7.77 -5.15 21.83
N LYS A 104 -8.60 -5.94 22.53
CA LYS A 104 -10.06 -5.82 22.44
C LYS A 104 -10.58 -4.47 22.96
N PRO A 105 -10.13 -3.97 24.13
CA PRO A 105 -10.49 -2.63 24.60
C PRO A 105 -10.09 -1.53 23.61
N LEU A 106 -8.88 -1.58 23.05
CA LEU A 106 -8.44 -0.61 22.04
C LEU A 106 -9.30 -0.65 20.76
N ILE A 107 -9.72 -1.85 20.31
CA ILE A 107 -10.67 -2.00 19.20
C ILE A 107 -12.02 -1.36 19.51
N SER A 108 -12.50 -1.46 20.75
CA SER A 108 -13.73 -0.79 21.20
C SER A 108 -13.60 0.73 21.06
N LEU A 109 -12.46 1.30 21.46
CA LEU A 109 -12.21 2.74 21.35
C LEU A 109 -12.26 3.26 19.90
N ILE A 110 -11.82 2.47 18.92
CA ILE A 110 -11.92 2.82 17.49
C ILE A 110 -13.38 3.07 17.06
N SER A 111 -14.34 2.43 17.72
CA SER A 111 -15.76 2.59 17.42
C SER A 111 -16.43 3.77 18.15
N SER A 112 -15.69 4.51 18.98
CA SER A 112 -16.17 5.68 19.71
C SER A 112 -16.60 6.81 18.77
N GLN A 113 -17.54 7.64 19.24
CA GLN A 113 -17.90 8.90 18.57
C GLN A 113 -16.98 10.05 18.98
N ASP A 114 -16.23 9.90 20.07
CA ASP A 114 -15.16 10.84 20.42
C ASP A 114 -13.98 10.64 19.46
N LEU A 115 -13.75 11.64 18.61
CA LEU A 115 -12.73 11.57 17.55
C LEU A 115 -11.32 11.37 18.08
N GLN A 116 -11.00 11.96 19.23
CA GLN A 116 -9.68 11.83 19.84
C GLN A 116 -9.47 10.43 20.40
N LEU A 117 -10.49 9.86 21.05
CA LEU A 117 -10.45 8.50 21.57
C LEU A 117 -10.37 7.47 20.43
N GLN A 118 -11.13 7.69 19.35
CA GLN A 118 -11.02 6.89 18.12
C GLN A 118 -9.60 6.96 17.55
N GLU A 119 -9.04 8.16 17.39
CA GLU A 119 -7.68 8.34 16.87
C GLU A 119 -6.63 7.65 17.75
N TYR A 120 -6.77 7.72 19.08
CA TYR A 120 -5.87 7.05 20.01
C TYR A 120 -5.98 5.53 19.91
N GLY A 121 -7.21 4.99 19.79
CA GLY A 121 -7.44 3.57 19.54
C GLY A 121 -6.80 3.11 18.23
N VAL A 122 -7.00 3.83 17.13
CA VAL A 122 -6.40 3.51 15.82
C VAL A 122 -4.88 3.55 15.91
N THR A 123 -4.31 4.58 16.52
CA THR A 123 -2.85 4.75 16.62
C THR A 123 -2.22 3.69 17.51
N ALA A 124 -2.88 3.30 18.61
CA ALA A 124 -2.42 2.21 19.45
C ALA A 124 -2.42 0.88 18.68
N ILE A 125 -3.51 0.55 17.96
CA ILE A 125 -3.57 -0.65 17.12
C ILE A 125 -2.49 -0.63 16.02
N LEU A 126 -2.26 0.51 15.37
CA LEU A 126 -1.15 0.68 14.42
C LEU A 126 0.19 0.30 15.06
N ASN A 127 0.53 0.91 16.19
CA ASN A 127 1.81 0.68 16.86
C ASN A 127 1.96 -0.78 17.31
N LEU A 128 0.89 -1.43 17.76
CA LEU A 128 0.91 -2.85 18.11
C LEU A 128 1.09 -3.74 16.88
N SER A 129 0.53 -3.37 15.73
CA SER A 129 0.65 -4.11 14.46
C SER A 129 2.04 -4.06 13.81
N LEU A 130 2.92 -3.20 14.31
CA LEU A 130 4.35 -3.17 13.93
C LEU A 130 5.14 -4.36 14.51
N CYS A 131 4.53 -5.19 15.35
CA CYS A 131 5.07 -6.46 15.83
C CYS A 131 4.37 -7.60 15.07
N ASP A 132 5.14 -8.44 14.39
CA ASP A 132 4.62 -9.47 13.49
C ASP A 132 3.72 -10.46 14.24
N GLU A 133 4.12 -10.83 15.45
CA GLU A 133 3.42 -11.73 16.37
C GLU A 133 2.04 -11.21 16.81
N ASN A 134 1.81 -9.89 16.72
CA ASN A 134 0.54 -9.30 17.10
C ASN A 134 -0.49 -9.28 15.96
N LYS A 135 -0.07 -9.37 14.69
CA LYS A 135 -0.96 -9.10 13.54
C LYS A 135 -2.14 -10.06 13.47
N GLU A 136 -1.90 -11.36 13.62
CA GLU A 136 -2.95 -12.38 13.63
C GLU A 136 -3.92 -12.18 14.81
N LEU A 137 -3.40 -11.87 16.00
CA LEU A 137 -4.22 -11.62 17.18
C LEU A 137 -5.09 -10.37 17.02
N ILE A 138 -4.55 -9.29 16.45
CA ILE A 138 -5.31 -8.06 16.15
C ILE A 138 -6.42 -8.35 15.14
N ALA A 139 -6.11 -9.05 14.05
CA ALA A 139 -7.09 -9.38 13.02
C ALA A 139 -8.21 -10.30 13.53
N SER A 140 -7.84 -11.40 14.22
CA SER A 140 -8.78 -12.36 14.80
C SER A 140 -9.61 -11.77 15.95
N SER A 141 -9.13 -10.71 16.60
CA SER A 141 -9.89 -9.91 17.58
C SER A 141 -10.94 -8.98 16.95
N GLY A 142 -11.05 -8.95 15.62
CA GLY A 142 -12.09 -8.21 14.90
C GLY A 142 -11.72 -6.76 14.54
N ALA A 143 -10.44 -6.39 14.53
CA ALA A 143 -10.00 -5.02 14.29
C ALA A 143 -10.31 -4.47 12.89
N ILE A 144 -10.43 -5.34 11.87
CA ILE A 144 -10.54 -4.92 10.47
C ILE A 144 -11.74 -4.00 10.24
N LYS A 145 -12.95 -4.39 10.68
CA LYS A 145 -14.17 -3.61 10.44
C LYS A 145 -14.13 -2.23 11.12
N PRO A 146 -13.75 -2.10 12.41
CA PRO A 146 -13.53 -0.79 13.05
C PRO A 146 -12.47 0.07 12.35
N LEU A 147 -11.35 -0.52 11.89
CA LEU A 147 -10.33 0.21 11.14
C LEU A 147 -10.87 0.74 9.80
N VAL A 148 -11.65 -0.05 9.05
CA VAL A 148 -12.32 0.42 7.82
C VAL A 148 -13.30 1.56 8.12
N ARG A 149 -14.03 1.49 9.24
CA ARG A 149 -14.90 2.59 9.67
C ARG A 149 -14.11 3.87 9.96
N ALA A 150 -13.00 3.76 10.70
CA ALA A 150 -12.14 4.91 10.99
C ALA A 150 -11.51 5.52 9.74
N LEU A 151 -11.17 4.70 8.73
CA LEU A 151 -10.72 5.17 7.42
C LEU A 151 -11.77 6.03 6.71
N ASN A 152 -13.06 5.81 6.97
CA ASN A 152 -14.15 6.60 6.41
C ASN A 152 -14.44 7.87 7.26
N THR A 153 -14.61 7.71 8.57
CA THR A 153 -15.19 8.75 9.44
C THR A 153 -14.19 9.48 10.34
N GLY A 154 -12.95 9.01 10.42
CA GLY A 154 -11.96 9.55 11.35
C GLY A 154 -11.40 10.92 10.95
N THR A 155 -10.61 11.50 11.85
CA THR A 155 -9.74 12.65 11.56
C THR A 155 -8.75 12.31 10.44
N SER A 156 -8.09 13.32 9.86
CA SER A 156 -7.03 13.07 8.85
C SER A 156 -5.99 12.08 9.37
N THR A 157 -5.52 12.27 10.61
CA THR A 157 -4.54 11.39 11.25
C THR A 157 -5.10 9.99 11.50
N ALA A 158 -6.36 9.86 11.94
CA ALA A 158 -6.98 8.55 12.12
C ALA A 158 -7.15 7.80 10.78
N LYS A 159 -7.49 8.49 9.68
CA LYS A 159 -7.60 7.90 8.34
C LYS A 159 -6.25 7.37 7.85
N GLU A 160 -5.19 8.17 7.97
CA GLU A 160 -3.83 7.77 7.62
C GLU A 160 -3.37 6.56 8.47
N ASN A 161 -3.55 6.64 9.79
CA ASN A 161 -3.16 5.56 10.68
C ASN A 161 -4.00 4.28 10.46
N ALA A 162 -5.27 4.40 10.08
CA ALA A 162 -6.11 3.28 9.73
C ALA A 162 -5.65 2.61 8.42
N ALA A 163 -5.31 3.40 7.39
CA ALA A 163 -4.73 2.89 6.14
C ALA A 163 -3.42 2.14 6.40
N CYS A 164 -2.52 2.71 7.22
CA CYS A 164 -1.27 2.07 7.60
C CYS A 164 -1.51 0.79 8.42
N SER A 165 -2.48 0.78 9.34
CA SER A 165 -2.83 -0.42 10.12
C SER A 165 -3.35 -1.54 9.23
N LEU A 166 -4.24 -1.21 8.28
CA LEU A 166 -4.77 -2.18 7.32
C LEU A 166 -3.66 -2.73 6.42
N LEU A 167 -2.69 -1.90 6.01
CA LEU A 167 -1.49 -2.35 5.31
C LEU A 167 -0.69 -3.35 6.16
N ARG A 168 -0.42 -3.06 7.44
CA ARG A 168 0.29 -4.00 8.33
C ARG A 168 -0.44 -5.32 8.47
N LEU A 169 -1.75 -5.29 8.69
CA LEU A 169 -2.57 -6.50 8.80
C LEU A 169 -2.65 -7.28 7.47
N SER A 170 -2.52 -6.61 6.32
CA SER A 170 -2.50 -7.25 5.00
C SER A 170 -1.25 -8.09 4.73
N GLN A 171 -0.20 -7.99 5.57
CA GLN A 171 0.99 -8.85 5.48
C GLN A 171 0.70 -10.29 5.92
N VAL A 172 -0.44 -10.53 6.57
CA VAL A 172 -1.02 -11.86 6.75
C VAL A 172 -1.96 -12.10 5.56
N GLU A 173 -1.65 -13.08 4.71
CA GLU A 173 -2.31 -13.30 3.41
C GLU A 173 -3.83 -13.46 3.54
N GLU A 174 -4.30 -14.18 4.56
CA GLU A 174 -5.71 -14.46 4.83
C GLU A 174 -6.51 -13.17 5.08
N ASN A 175 -5.85 -12.11 5.56
CA ASN A 175 -6.50 -10.84 5.87
C ASN A 175 -6.82 -10.03 4.61
N LYS A 176 -6.05 -10.17 3.50
CA LYS A 176 -6.20 -9.31 2.31
C LYS A 176 -7.61 -9.37 1.72
N ALA A 177 -8.15 -10.57 1.57
CA ALA A 177 -9.50 -10.77 1.06
C ALA A 177 -10.56 -10.25 2.05
N ALA A 178 -10.34 -10.41 3.35
CA ALA A 178 -11.25 -9.90 4.39
C ALA A 178 -11.29 -8.37 4.40
N ILE A 179 -10.13 -7.69 4.37
CA ILE A 179 -10.02 -6.23 4.32
C ILE A 179 -10.80 -5.68 3.12
N GLY A 180 -10.65 -6.29 1.94
CA GLY A 180 -11.41 -5.91 0.77
C GLY A 180 -12.92 -6.13 0.90
N ARG A 181 -13.37 -7.25 1.48
CA ARG A 181 -14.80 -7.54 1.74
C ARG A 181 -15.44 -6.55 2.72
N TYR A 182 -14.68 -6.01 3.67
CA TYR A 182 -15.18 -4.98 4.59
C TYR A 182 -15.29 -3.59 3.96
N GLY A 183 -14.92 -3.41 2.68
CA GLY A 183 -15.10 -2.15 1.96
C GLY A 183 -13.91 -1.18 2.07
N ALA A 184 -12.72 -1.66 2.42
CA ALA A 184 -11.54 -0.80 2.51
C ALA A 184 -11.12 -0.20 1.16
N ILE A 185 -11.28 -0.95 0.06
CA ILE A 185 -10.70 -0.59 -1.24
C ILE A 185 -11.20 0.78 -1.75
N PRO A 186 -12.51 1.07 -1.83
CA PRO A 186 -12.96 2.39 -2.30
C PRO A 186 -12.50 3.54 -1.40
N LEU A 187 -12.40 3.32 -0.09
CA LEU A 187 -11.93 4.33 0.85
C LEU A 187 -10.43 4.62 0.70
N LEU A 188 -9.63 3.59 0.43
CA LEU A 188 -8.21 3.75 0.11
C LEU A 188 -8.02 4.48 -1.22
N VAL A 189 -8.87 4.22 -2.22
CA VAL A 189 -8.85 4.99 -3.49
C VAL A 189 -9.16 6.46 -3.23
N ASN A 190 -10.18 6.76 -2.42
CA ASN A 190 -10.50 8.15 -2.05
C ASN A 190 -9.35 8.82 -1.26
N LEU A 191 -8.67 8.10 -0.37
CA LEU A 191 -7.51 8.61 0.36
C LEU A 191 -6.30 8.83 -0.57
N LEU A 192 -6.14 8.01 -1.61
CA LEU A 192 -5.11 8.18 -2.64
C LEU A 192 -5.36 9.45 -3.49
N GLU A 193 -6.62 9.75 -3.77
CA GLU A 193 -7.03 10.91 -4.56
C GLU A 193 -6.92 12.22 -3.74
N SER A 194 -7.52 12.24 -2.55
CA SER A 194 -7.78 13.45 -1.77
C SER A 194 -6.95 13.61 -0.49
N GLY A 195 -6.19 12.59 -0.09
CA GLY A 195 -5.38 12.62 1.13
C GLY A 195 -4.18 13.55 1.04
N GLY A 196 -3.61 13.88 2.20
CA GLY A 196 -2.30 14.52 2.29
C GLY A 196 -1.18 13.59 1.77
N ILE A 197 0.04 14.12 1.63
CA ILE A 197 1.20 13.37 1.10
C ILE A 197 1.37 12.01 1.79
N ARG A 198 1.22 11.98 3.11
CA ARG A 198 1.30 10.74 3.89
C ARG A 198 0.15 9.79 3.58
N GLY A 199 -1.10 10.28 3.63
CA GLY A 199 -2.28 9.49 3.27
C GLY A 199 -2.21 8.87 1.89
N LYS A 200 -1.73 9.61 0.88
CA LYS A 200 -1.54 9.07 -0.48
C LYS A 200 -0.51 7.95 -0.53
N LYS A 201 0.63 8.10 0.16
CA LYS A 201 1.67 7.06 0.24
C LYS A 201 1.14 5.80 0.93
N ASP A 202 0.55 5.94 2.12
CA ASP A 202 0.01 4.82 2.89
C ASP A 202 -1.12 4.11 2.12
N ALA A 203 -2.01 4.87 1.48
CA ALA A 203 -3.08 4.32 0.65
C ALA A 203 -2.53 3.56 -0.57
N SER A 204 -1.55 4.12 -1.28
CA SER A 204 -0.93 3.48 -2.43
C SER A 204 -0.27 2.15 -2.05
N THR A 205 0.49 2.12 -0.95
CA THR A 205 1.12 0.89 -0.45
C THR A 205 0.09 -0.15 0.00
N ALA A 206 -0.96 0.28 0.70
CA ALA A 206 -2.07 -0.60 1.08
C ALA A 206 -2.75 -1.21 -0.14
N LEU A 207 -3.03 -0.39 -1.17
CA LEU A 207 -3.64 -0.83 -2.42
C LEU A 207 -2.73 -1.81 -3.19
N TYR A 208 -1.42 -1.55 -3.25
CA TYR A 208 -0.45 -2.47 -3.85
C TYR A 208 -0.50 -3.85 -3.19
N SER A 209 -0.47 -3.91 -1.85
CA SER A 209 -0.53 -5.16 -1.09
C SER A 209 -1.88 -5.88 -1.28
N LEU A 210 -2.99 -5.16 -1.07
CA LEU A 210 -4.34 -5.74 -1.09
C LEU A 210 -4.76 -6.21 -2.47
N CYS A 211 -4.29 -5.55 -3.54
CA CYS A 211 -4.60 -5.91 -4.91
C CYS A 211 -3.76 -7.07 -5.45
N THR A 212 -2.92 -7.72 -4.65
CA THR A 212 -2.38 -9.05 -5.02
C THR A 212 -3.51 -10.10 -5.15
N VAL A 213 -4.62 -9.89 -4.43
CA VAL A 213 -5.85 -10.70 -4.49
C VAL A 213 -6.76 -10.25 -5.65
N LYS A 214 -7.18 -11.19 -6.51
CA LYS A 214 -7.96 -10.90 -7.73
C LYS A 214 -9.27 -10.15 -7.45
N GLU A 215 -10.02 -10.53 -6.42
CA GLU A 215 -11.27 -9.88 -6.06
C GLU A 215 -11.06 -8.41 -5.65
N ASN A 216 -9.92 -8.10 -5.05
CA ASN A 216 -9.57 -6.72 -4.67
C ASN A 216 -9.17 -5.89 -5.88
N LYS A 217 -8.50 -6.46 -6.89
CA LYS A 217 -8.26 -5.79 -8.18
C LYS A 217 -9.58 -5.33 -8.79
N MET A 218 -10.58 -6.23 -8.82
CA MET A 218 -11.91 -5.90 -9.35
C MET A 218 -12.64 -4.84 -8.53
N ARG A 219 -12.52 -4.87 -7.19
CA ARG A 219 -13.04 -3.80 -6.33
C ARG A 219 -12.38 -2.45 -6.62
N ALA A 220 -11.07 -2.44 -6.85
CA ALA A 220 -10.30 -1.22 -7.11
C ALA A 220 -10.67 -0.60 -8.46
N VAL A 221 -10.75 -1.41 -9.52
CA VAL A 221 -11.21 -0.96 -10.85
C VAL A 221 -12.62 -0.38 -10.77
N LYS A 222 -13.56 -1.07 -10.11
CA LYS A 222 -14.93 -0.56 -9.91
C LYS A 222 -15.00 0.73 -9.09
N ALA A 223 -14.00 0.98 -8.23
CA ALA A 223 -13.88 2.19 -7.45
C ALA A 223 -13.22 3.35 -8.23
N GLY A 224 -12.90 3.17 -9.52
CA GLY A 224 -12.30 4.22 -10.34
C GLY A 224 -10.82 4.48 -10.06
N ILE A 225 -10.10 3.50 -9.48
CA ILE A 225 -8.68 3.67 -9.11
C ILE A 225 -7.80 4.08 -10.30
N MET A 226 -8.16 3.67 -11.52
CA MET A 226 -7.28 3.81 -12.67
C MET A 226 -7.07 5.27 -13.05
N LYS A 227 -8.15 6.07 -13.06
CA LYS A 227 -8.07 7.52 -13.28
C LYS A 227 -7.08 8.18 -12.32
N VAL A 228 -7.23 7.90 -11.02
CA VAL A 228 -6.38 8.45 -9.95
C VAL A 228 -4.91 8.06 -10.16
N LEU A 229 -4.64 6.81 -10.54
CA LEU A 229 -3.27 6.35 -10.78
C LEU A 229 -2.66 6.97 -12.03
N VAL A 230 -3.43 7.15 -13.11
CA VAL A 230 -2.95 7.81 -14.33
C VAL A 230 -2.62 9.27 -14.06
N GLU A 231 -3.48 10.00 -13.34
CA GLU A 231 -3.22 11.38 -12.93
C GLU A 231 -1.95 11.51 -12.07
N LEU A 232 -1.75 10.61 -11.09
CA LEU A 232 -0.55 10.60 -10.25
C LEU A 232 0.73 10.18 -11.00
N MET A 233 0.61 9.36 -12.06
CA MET A 233 1.73 9.01 -12.93
C MET A 233 2.12 10.16 -13.88
N ALA A 234 1.16 10.98 -14.28
CA ALA A 234 1.39 12.16 -15.14
C ALA A 234 2.00 13.34 -14.38
N ASP A 235 1.78 13.43 -13.06
CA ASP A 235 2.39 14.44 -12.20
C ASP A 235 3.77 13.98 -11.70
N PHE A 236 4.83 14.32 -12.45
CA PHE A 236 6.21 13.97 -12.10
C PHE A 236 6.74 14.63 -10.81
N ASP A 237 6.10 15.71 -10.35
CA ASP A 237 6.46 16.42 -9.12
C ASP A 237 5.74 15.85 -7.88
N SER A 238 4.73 14.98 -8.06
CA SER A 238 3.92 14.38 -6.99
C SER A 238 4.68 13.49 -6.01
N ASN A 239 5.89 13.02 -6.36
CA ASN A 239 6.60 11.92 -5.69
C ASN A 239 5.79 10.60 -5.60
N MET A 240 4.78 10.43 -6.47
CA MET A 240 3.87 9.28 -6.51
C MET A 240 3.95 8.49 -7.81
N VAL A 241 4.73 8.92 -8.81
CA VAL A 241 4.83 8.24 -10.11
C VAL A 241 5.23 6.77 -9.97
N ASP A 242 6.28 6.48 -9.20
CA ASP A 242 6.79 5.12 -8.99
C ASP A 242 5.73 4.25 -8.30
N LYS A 243 5.18 4.72 -7.18
CA LYS A 243 4.18 4.01 -6.38
C LYS A 243 2.91 3.73 -7.18
N SER A 244 2.46 4.72 -7.95
CA SER A 244 1.29 4.58 -8.80
C SER A 244 1.52 3.57 -9.91
N ALA A 245 2.67 3.62 -10.58
CA ALA A 245 3.05 2.63 -11.59
C ALA A 245 3.13 1.20 -11.00
N TYR A 246 3.66 1.02 -9.78
CA TYR A 246 3.65 -0.28 -9.12
C TYR A 246 2.23 -0.80 -8.85
N VAL A 247 1.30 0.04 -8.39
CA VAL A 247 -0.10 -0.35 -8.23
C VAL A 247 -0.72 -0.74 -9.58
N VAL A 248 -0.49 0.06 -10.63
CA VAL A 248 -0.96 -0.25 -12.00
C VAL A 248 -0.44 -1.62 -12.45
N SER A 249 0.84 -1.90 -12.26
CA SER A 249 1.47 -3.18 -12.68
C SER A 249 0.83 -4.43 -12.07
N VAL A 250 0.30 -4.31 -10.84
CA VAL A 250 -0.44 -5.39 -10.16
C VAL A 250 -1.86 -5.49 -10.71
N LEU A 251 -2.50 -4.36 -11.00
CA LEU A 251 -3.88 -4.32 -11.49
C LEU A 251 -4.00 -4.84 -12.92
N VAL A 252 -3.14 -4.43 -13.85
CA VAL A 252 -3.22 -4.78 -15.30
C VAL A 252 -3.04 -6.27 -15.62
N THR A 253 -2.81 -7.10 -14.60
CA THR A 253 -2.90 -8.56 -14.70
C THR A 253 -4.34 -9.06 -14.93
N VAL A 254 -5.37 -8.23 -14.72
CA VAL A 254 -6.76 -8.52 -15.11
C VAL A 254 -7.20 -7.66 -16.31
N PRO A 255 -7.98 -8.21 -17.26
CA PRO A 255 -8.33 -7.52 -18.49
C PRO A 255 -9.15 -6.24 -18.26
N GLU A 256 -10.00 -6.20 -17.23
CA GLU A 256 -10.80 -5.02 -16.91
C GLU A 256 -9.94 -3.84 -16.46
N ALA A 257 -8.83 -4.10 -15.76
CA ALA A 257 -7.87 -3.08 -15.41
C ALA A 257 -7.07 -2.61 -16.64
N ARG A 258 -6.75 -3.51 -17.58
CA ARG A 258 -6.09 -3.12 -18.84
C ARG A 258 -6.97 -2.19 -19.67
N ALA A 259 -8.25 -2.53 -19.82
CA ALA A 259 -9.22 -1.69 -20.51
C ALA A 259 -9.33 -0.33 -19.82
N ALA A 260 -9.55 -0.30 -18.51
CA ALA A 260 -9.61 0.94 -17.75
C ALA A 260 -8.33 1.80 -17.90
N LEU A 261 -7.14 1.18 -17.93
CA LEU A 261 -5.88 1.93 -18.09
C LEU A 261 -5.81 2.62 -19.45
N VAL A 262 -6.27 1.93 -20.50
CA VAL A 262 -6.31 2.48 -21.85
C VAL A 262 -7.36 3.58 -21.96
N ASP A 263 -8.56 3.34 -21.44
CA ASP A 263 -9.69 4.27 -21.49
C ASP A 263 -9.39 5.58 -20.73
N GLU A 264 -8.65 5.51 -19.63
CA GLU A 264 -8.22 6.68 -18.84
C GLU A 264 -6.97 7.36 -19.41
N GLY A 265 -6.49 6.97 -20.60
CA GLY A 265 -5.34 7.63 -21.26
C GLY A 265 -3.99 7.28 -20.66
N GLY A 266 -3.84 6.10 -20.04
CA GLY A 266 -2.59 5.70 -19.40
C GLY A 266 -1.44 5.38 -20.35
N VAL A 267 -1.71 5.08 -21.63
CA VAL A 267 -0.65 4.74 -22.59
C VAL A 267 0.28 5.93 -22.90
N PRO A 268 -0.22 7.11 -23.28
CA PRO A 268 0.62 8.30 -23.43
C PRO A 268 1.50 8.59 -22.20
N VAL A 269 0.90 8.52 -21.00
CA VAL A 269 1.62 8.75 -19.73
C VAL A 269 2.75 7.74 -19.53
N LEU A 270 2.50 6.45 -19.83
CA LEU A 270 3.53 5.43 -19.74
C LEU A 270 4.65 5.63 -20.75
N VAL A 271 4.33 6.07 -21.99
CA VAL A 271 5.35 6.39 -23.00
C VAL A 271 6.23 7.57 -22.54
N GLU A 272 5.61 8.63 -22.02
CA GLU A 272 6.33 9.76 -21.44
C GLU A 272 7.25 9.32 -20.29
N ILE A 273 6.78 8.47 -19.38
CA ILE A 273 7.62 7.91 -18.31
C ILE A 273 8.81 7.13 -18.88
N VAL A 274 8.63 6.36 -19.96
CA VAL A 274 9.72 5.65 -20.65
C VAL A 274 10.75 6.61 -21.25
N GLU A 275 10.34 7.80 -21.68
CA GLU A 275 11.21 8.83 -22.25
C GLU A 275 11.99 9.60 -21.19
N VAL A 276 11.30 10.21 -20.23
CA VAL A 276 11.87 11.22 -19.33
C VAL A 276 12.03 10.74 -17.87
N GLY A 277 11.45 9.59 -17.52
CA GLY A 277 11.48 9.09 -16.14
C GLY A 277 12.87 8.70 -15.63
N THR A 278 12.98 8.48 -14.32
CA THR A 278 14.14 7.82 -13.71
C THR A 278 14.28 6.39 -14.23
N GLN A 279 15.47 5.80 -14.14
CA GLN A 279 15.71 4.41 -14.57
C GLN A 279 14.67 3.43 -14.02
N ARG A 280 14.30 3.61 -12.75
CA ARG A 280 13.29 2.78 -12.08
C ARG A 280 11.88 2.98 -12.64
N GLN A 281 11.48 4.22 -12.89
CA GLN A 281 10.19 4.56 -13.50
C GLN A 281 10.09 4.01 -14.93
N LYS A 282 11.17 4.14 -15.71
CA LYS A 282 11.27 3.55 -17.05
C LYS A 282 11.08 2.03 -17.03
N GLU A 283 11.76 1.33 -16.13
CA GLU A 283 11.65 -0.12 -16.00
C GLU A 283 10.22 -0.59 -15.68
N ILE A 284 9.52 0.08 -14.76
CA ILE A 284 8.15 -0.29 -14.41
C ILE A 284 7.16 0.09 -15.52
N ALA A 285 7.33 1.23 -16.19
CA ALA A 285 6.48 1.63 -17.30
C ALA A 285 6.59 0.65 -18.49
N VAL A 286 7.80 0.19 -18.82
CA VAL A 286 8.00 -0.87 -19.83
C VAL A 286 7.26 -2.15 -19.42
N VAL A 287 7.35 -2.57 -18.16
CA VAL A 287 6.61 -3.77 -17.69
C VAL A 287 5.11 -3.63 -17.90
N ILE A 288 4.53 -2.48 -17.56
CA ILE A 288 3.09 -2.23 -17.73
C ILE A 288 2.71 -2.24 -19.23
N LEU A 289 3.48 -1.55 -20.08
CA LEU A 289 3.26 -1.52 -21.54
C LEU A 289 3.31 -2.94 -22.13
N LEU A 290 4.21 -3.79 -21.66
CA LEU A 290 4.28 -5.19 -22.08
C LEU A 290 3.06 -5.99 -21.63
N GLN A 291 2.64 -5.84 -20.37
CA GLN A 291 1.47 -6.55 -19.82
C GLN A 291 0.16 -6.15 -20.53
N ILE A 292 0.00 -4.89 -20.94
CA ILE A 292 -1.18 -4.51 -21.73
C ILE A 292 -1.12 -5.04 -23.17
N CYS A 293 0.08 -5.14 -23.74
CA CYS A 293 0.29 -5.67 -25.10
C CYS A 293 0.22 -7.20 -25.18
N GLU A 294 0.32 -7.89 -24.05
CA GLU A 294 0.20 -9.34 -23.95
C GLU A 294 -1.18 -9.74 -24.50
N GLU A 295 -1.18 -10.41 -25.65
CA GLU A 295 -2.38 -10.91 -26.35
C GLU A 295 -3.36 -9.86 -26.93
N ASN A 296 -3.02 -8.56 -26.96
CA ASN A 296 -3.89 -7.53 -27.55
C ASN A 296 -3.21 -6.74 -28.69
N VAL A 297 -3.55 -7.07 -29.93
CA VAL A 297 -3.00 -6.41 -31.14
C VAL A 297 -3.40 -4.94 -31.21
N THR A 298 -4.63 -4.59 -30.83
CA THR A 298 -5.10 -3.19 -30.81
C THR A 298 -4.25 -2.34 -29.87
N TYR A 299 -3.96 -2.83 -28.67
CA TYR A 299 -3.11 -2.13 -27.71
C TYR A 299 -1.66 -2.03 -28.20
N ARG A 300 -1.12 -3.05 -28.88
CA ARG A 300 0.20 -2.96 -29.52
C ARG A 300 0.26 -1.85 -30.57
N THR A 301 -0.74 -1.77 -31.44
CA THR A 301 -0.82 -0.73 -32.46
C THR A 301 -0.95 0.65 -31.83
N MET A 302 -1.73 0.78 -30.76
CA MET A 302 -1.87 2.04 -30.03
C MET A 302 -0.56 2.47 -29.37
N VAL A 303 0.11 1.58 -28.63
CA VAL A 303 1.43 1.85 -28.02
C VAL A 303 2.47 2.26 -29.07
N ALA A 304 2.47 1.62 -30.25
CA ALA A 304 3.35 2.00 -31.35
C ALA A 304 3.02 3.39 -31.91
N ARG A 305 1.73 3.73 -32.05
CA ARG A 305 1.27 5.05 -32.54
C ARG A 305 1.57 6.18 -31.57
N GLU A 306 1.52 5.91 -30.27
CA GLU A 306 1.92 6.85 -29.22
C GLU A 306 3.44 7.06 -29.14
N GLY A 307 4.23 6.49 -30.06
CA GLY A 307 5.66 6.79 -30.16
C GLY A 307 6.54 5.99 -29.19
N ALA A 308 6.05 4.89 -28.61
CA ALA A 308 6.84 4.09 -27.68
C ALA A 308 8.10 3.44 -28.29
N ILE A 309 8.15 3.25 -29.62
CA ILE A 309 9.19 2.44 -30.28
C ILE A 309 10.60 3.05 -30.11
N PRO A 310 10.88 4.32 -30.47
CA PRO A 310 12.23 4.87 -30.33
C PRO A 310 12.75 4.86 -28.87
N PRO A 311 11.97 5.27 -27.85
CA PRO A 311 12.39 5.20 -26.45
C PRO A 311 12.68 3.76 -25.98
N LEU A 312 11.86 2.79 -26.38
CA LEU A 312 12.07 1.36 -26.07
C LEU A 312 13.34 0.82 -26.71
N VAL A 313 13.63 1.18 -27.96
CA VAL A 313 14.86 0.80 -28.66
C VAL A 313 16.07 1.41 -27.97
N ALA A 314 16.02 2.71 -27.62
CA ALA A 314 17.09 3.38 -26.91
C ALA A 314 17.40 2.71 -25.56
N LEU A 315 16.36 2.34 -24.79
CA LEU A 315 16.53 1.61 -23.53
C LEU A 315 17.10 0.21 -23.70
N SER A 316 16.77 -0.49 -24.80
CA SER A 316 17.35 -1.80 -25.09
C SER A 316 18.86 -1.75 -25.36
N GLN A 317 19.35 -0.61 -25.85
CA GLN A 317 20.77 -0.41 -26.16
C GLN A 317 21.56 0.13 -24.96
N SER A 318 20.96 1.06 -24.20
CA SER A 318 21.59 1.80 -23.10
C SER A 318 21.29 1.27 -21.69
N GLY A 319 20.31 0.39 -21.52
CA GLY A 319 19.83 -0.04 -20.21
C GLY A 319 20.76 -1.01 -19.45
N THR A 320 20.49 -1.18 -18.15
CA THR A 320 21.08 -2.23 -17.29
C THR A 320 20.78 -3.62 -17.85
N ASN A 321 21.54 -4.67 -17.48
CA ASN A 321 21.27 -6.05 -17.93
C ASN A 321 19.81 -6.50 -17.69
N ARG A 322 19.15 -5.96 -16.65
CA ARG A 322 17.74 -6.20 -16.31
C ARG A 322 16.77 -5.53 -17.28
N ALA A 323 17.02 -4.27 -17.66
CA ALA A 323 16.27 -3.58 -18.69
C ALA A 323 16.45 -4.28 -20.06
N LYS A 324 17.68 -4.65 -20.40
CA LYS A 324 18.03 -5.37 -21.64
C LYS A 324 17.31 -6.71 -21.77
N GLN A 325 17.28 -7.54 -20.72
CA GLN A 325 16.57 -8.83 -20.74
C GLN A 325 15.05 -8.67 -20.91
N LYS A 326 14.47 -7.57 -20.40
CA LYS A 326 13.03 -7.28 -20.51
C LYS A 326 12.66 -6.61 -21.83
N THR A 327 13.55 -5.89 -22.49
CA THR A 327 13.28 -5.21 -23.78
C THR A 327 13.74 -6.02 -25.00
N SER A 328 14.73 -6.91 -24.86
CA SER A 328 15.34 -7.68 -25.96
C SER A 328 14.36 -8.57 -26.75
N PRO A 329 13.37 -9.23 -26.12
CA PRO A 329 12.33 -9.95 -26.88
C PRO A 329 11.40 -9.02 -27.69
N TYR A 330 11.45 -7.70 -27.48
CA TYR A 330 10.40 -6.76 -27.90
C TYR A 330 10.87 -5.68 -28.89
N ALA A 331 12.16 -5.46 -29.10
CA ALA A 331 12.61 -4.68 -30.27
C ALA A 331 12.23 -5.37 -31.60
N ILE A 332 11.99 -6.68 -31.58
CA ILE A 332 11.77 -7.52 -32.77
C ILE A 332 10.29 -7.57 -33.22
N PRO A 333 9.27 -7.70 -32.35
CA PRO A 333 7.86 -7.66 -32.76
C PRO A 333 7.39 -6.27 -33.20
N PHE A 334 7.88 -5.19 -32.57
CA PHE A 334 7.55 -3.82 -32.97
C PHE A 334 8.23 -3.40 -34.30
N THR A 335 9.34 -4.04 -34.69
CA THR A 335 9.95 -3.81 -36.01
C THR A 335 9.37 -4.73 -37.08
N SER A 336 9.05 -5.99 -36.76
CA SER A 336 8.52 -6.95 -37.74
C SER A 336 7.08 -6.66 -38.17
N THR A 337 6.23 -6.10 -37.29
CA THR A 337 4.84 -5.76 -37.64
C THR A 337 4.75 -4.46 -38.45
N THR A 338 5.74 -3.58 -38.34
CA THR A 338 5.75 -2.26 -39.02
C THR A 338 6.45 -2.28 -40.38
N LEU A 339 7.24 -3.32 -40.67
CA LEU A 339 7.89 -3.55 -41.98
C LEU A 339 7.09 -4.50 -42.91
N GLY A 340 5.95 -5.03 -42.46
CA GLY A 340 5.08 -5.92 -43.23
C GLY A 340 3.93 -5.23 -43.99
N ALA A 341 3.79 -3.91 -43.88
CA ALA A 341 2.85 -3.12 -44.68
C ALA A 341 3.60 -2.33 -45.76
N ARG A 342 3.98 -3.04 -46.82
CA ARG A 342 4.23 -2.45 -48.14
C ARG A 342 3.20 -3.00 -49.12
#